data_AF-A0A1I6PXF6-F1
#
_entry.id   AF-A0A1I6PXF6-F1
#
_cell.length_a   1.000
_cell.length_b   1.000
_cell.length_c   1.000
_cell.angle_alpha   90.00
_cell.angle_beta   90.00
_cell.angle_gamma   90.00
#
_symmetry.space_group_name_H-M   'P 1'
#
loop_
_entity.id
_entity.type
_entity.pdbx_description
1 polymer ?
#
loop_
_entity_poly.entity_id
_entity_poly.type
_entity_poly.pdbx_seq_one_letter_code
_entity_poly.pdbx_strand_id
1 'polypeptide(L)'
;MLVPTNRQEMGKITTVMIEKFYAFLLKETGLSERSIQDIQKIVKSSFKTAHKRKYIAYNPAADAEAPKVPHKEMAVWNLDEAVRFLKLAEEDDLHIAFLLALTTGMRQSEILGLRWKDIDFDEGILRVRQTLSHDGKELIQDTKTKSSARTITLIARTLDDLKKQHKK
;
A
#
# COMPACT_ATOMS: atom_id res chain seq x y z
N MET A 1 4.04 -10.42 27.45
CA MET A 1 5.05 -9.66 28.24
C MET A 1 5.43 -8.45 27.42
N LEU A 2 5.22 -7.23 27.94
CA LEU A 2 5.48 -5.99 27.22
C LEU A 2 6.94 -5.97 26.72
N VAL A 3 7.15 -5.51 25.48
CA VAL A 3 8.49 -5.30 24.93
C VAL A 3 9.27 -4.44 25.91
N PRO A 4 10.43 -4.85 26.42
CA PRO A 4 11.27 -3.95 27.18
C PRO A 4 11.88 -2.97 26.19
N THR A 5 11.13 -1.93 25.82
CA THR A 5 11.67 -0.70 25.25
C THR A 5 12.41 0.02 26.35
N ASN A 6 13.50 -0.59 26.81
CA ASN A 6 14.41 0.03 27.73
C ASN A 6 15.06 1.17 26.95
N ARG A 7 14.60 2.41 27.20
CA ARG A 7 15.06 3.61 26.49
C ARG A 7 16.59 3.67 26.56
N GLN A 8 17.26 3.41 25.45
CA GLN A 8 18.73 3.49 25.36
C GLN A 8 19.14 4.81 24.73
N GLU A 9 20.24 5.38 25.23
CA GLU A 9 20.93 6.45 24.53
C GLU A 9 21.44 5.93 23.19
N MET A 10 21.20 6.70 22.12
CA MET A 10 21.51 6.25 20.75
C MET A 10 23.00 5.88 20.55
N GLY A 11 23.91 6.57 21.24
CA GLY A 11 25.35 6.29 21.17
C GLY A 11 25.79 5.00 21.89
N LYS A 12 24.93 4.40 22.73
CA LYS A 12 25.22 3.13 23.44
C LYS A 12 24.66 1.90 22.71
N ILE A 13 23.89 2.10 21.64
CA ILE A 13 23.31 1.01 20.87
C ILE A 13 24.40 0.35 20.02
N THR A 14 24.53 -0.96 20.14
CA THR A 14 25.48 -1.78 19.38
C THR A 14 24.76 -2.63 18.33
N THR A 15 25.50 -3.16 17.35
CA THR A 15 24.97 -4.09 16.33
C THR A 15 24.27 -5.28 16.99
N VAL A 16 24.90 -5.87 18.02
CA VAL A 16 24.36 -7.02 18.77
C VAL A 16 23.03 -6.69 19.46
N MET A 17 22.85 -5.46 19.95
CA MET A 17 21.56 -5.04 20.53
C MET A 17 20.45 -4.98 19.47
N ILE A 18 20.78 -4.52 18.27
CA ILE A 18 19.85 -4.44 17.15
C ILE A 18 19.45 -5.84 16.66
N GLU A 19 20.41 -6.75 16.55
CA GLU A 19 20.15 -8.16 16.18
C GLU A 19 19.31 -8.87 17.23
N LYS A 20 19.61 -8.68 18.53
CA LYS A 20 18.77 -9.17 19.63
C LYS A 20 17.37 -8.61 19.57
N PHE A 21 17.21 -7.34 19.21
CA PHE A 21 15.91 -6.72 19.01
C PHE A 21 15.13 -7.40 17.86
N TYR A 22 15.76 -7.65 16.71
CA TYR A 22 15.11 -8.36 15.60
C TYR A 22 14.75 -9.81 15.97
N ALA A 23 15.64 -10.52 16.67
CA ALA A 23 15.37 -11.86 17.16
C ALA A 23 14.19 -11.89 18.15
N PHE A 24 14.11 -10.90 19.03
CA PHE A 24 12.97 -10.70 19.93
C PHE A 24 11.68 -10.46 19.15
N LEU A 25 11.68 -9.56 18.14
CA LEU A 25 10.50 -9.31 17.33
C LEU A 25 10.01 -10.60 16.65
N LEU A 26 10.92 -11.40 16.09
CA LEU A 26 10.57 -12.64 15.41
C LEU A 26 9.94 -13.67 16.35
N LYS A 27 10.46 -13.82 17.57
CA LYS A 27 10.04 -14.88 18.50
C LYS A 27 8.85 -14.50 19.38
N GLU A 28 8.79 -13.23 19.81
CA GLU A 28 7.95 -12.84 20.95
C GLU A 28 6.74 -11.97 20.58
N THR A 29 6.69 -11.44 19.35
CA THR A 29 5.64 -10.48 18.96
C THR A 29 4.61 -11.01 17.97
N GLY A 30 4.85 -12.18 17.36
CA GLY A 30 4.00 -12.72 16.29
C GLY A 30 4.02 -11.90 15.00
N LEU A 31 4.94 -10.94 14.85
CA LEU A 31 5.09 -10.15 13.64
C LEU A 31 5.57 -11.02 12.47
N SER A 32 5.06 -10.72 11.28
CA SER A 32 5.56 -11.35 10.06
C SER A 32 7.01 -10.94 9.79
N GLU A 33 7.78 -11.81 9.13
CA GLU A 33 9.14 -11.50 8.70
C GLU A 33 9.20 -10.22 7.84
N ARG A 34 8.16 -9.99 7.02
CA ARG A 34 8.05 -8.76 6.22
C ARG A 34 7.97 -7.51 7.08
N SER A 35 7.14 -7.54 8.12
CA SER A 35 7.03 -6.45 9.09
C SER A 35 8.37 -6.17 9.76
N ILE A 36 9.13 -7.21 10.11
CA ILE A 36 10.46 -7.09 10.71
C ILE A 36 11.46 -6.46 9.73
N GLN A 37 11.43 -6.84 8.45
CA GLN A 37 12.25 -6.17 7.43
C GLN A 37 11.90 -4.69 7.24
N ASP A 38 10.62 -4.34 7.30
CA ASP A 38 10.21 -2.94 7.21
C ASP A 38 10.67 -2.14 8.45
N ILE A 39 10.61 -2.74 9.65
CA ILE A 39 11.25 -2.19 10.86
C ILE A 39 12.76 -2.04 10.67
N GLN A 40 13.44 -3.04 10.10
CA GLN A 40 14.88 -2.97 9.84
C GLN A 40 15.22 -1.79 8.92
N LYS A 41 14.45 -1.56 7.84
CA LYS A 41 14.65 -0.40 6.95
C LYS A 41 14.53 0.92 7.72
N ILE A 42 13.56 1.04 8.62
CA ILE A 42 13.37 2.23 9.46
C ILE A 42 14.57 2.42 10.40
N VAL A 43 15.02 1.36 11.09
CA VAL A 43 16.19 1.39 11.98
C VAL A 43 17.44 1.80 11.19
N LYS A 44 17.73 1.14 10.06
CA LYS A 44 18.89 1.45 9.21
C LYS A 44 18.86 2.90 8.72
N SER A 45 17.71 3.38 8.24
CA SER A 45 17.55 4.77 7.80
C SER A 45 17.78 5.79 8.92
N SER A 46 17.27 5.48 10.11
CA SER A 46 17.40 6.35 11.30
C SER A 46 18.85 6.48 11.75
N PHE A 47 19.56 5.35 11.94
CA PHE A 47 20.98 5.39 12.33
C PHE A 47 21.89 5.94 11.23
N LYS A 48 21.59 5.67 9.95
CA LYS A 48 22.28 6.31 8.83
C LYS A 48 22.16 7.84 8.89
N THR A 49 20.98 8.35 9.21
CA THR A 49 20.75 9.79 9.37
C THR A 49 21.47 10.35 10.58
N ALA A 50 21.41 9.69 11.73
CA ALA A 50 22.10 10.09 12.95
C ALA A 50 23.63 10.16 12.76
N HIS A 51 24.20 9.15 12.10
CA HIS A 51 25.62 9.13 11.75
C HIS A 51 25.98 10.25 10.78
N LYS A 52 25.20 10.45 9.70
CA LYS A 52 25.41 11.56 8.75
C LYS A 52 25.38 12.94 9.42
N ARG A 53 24.53 13.10 10.44
CA ARG A 53 24.40 14.33 11.24
C ARG A 53 25.40 14.41 12.41
N LYS A 54 26.31 13.45 12.54
CA LYS A 54 27.33 13.37 13.60
C LYS A 54 26.77 13.32 15.03
N TYR A 55 25.53 12.82 15.20
CA TYR A 55 24.97 12.54 16.53
C TYR A 55 25.56 11.28 17.17
N ILE A 56 26.09 10.39 16.33
CA ILE A 56 26.82 9.19 16.72
C ILE A 56 28.08 9.08 15.87
N ALA A 57 29.15 8.54 16.45
CA ALA A 57 30.43 8.36 15.76
C ALA A 57 30.43 7.16 14.79
N TYR A 58 29.55 6.18 15.02
CA TYR A 58 29.47 4.93 14.26
C TYR A 58 28.00 4.55 14.04
N ASN A 59 27.70 3.88 12.91
CA ASN A 59 26.36 3.38 12.59
C ASN A 59 26.24 1.89 12.96
N PRO A 60 25.66 1.53 14.12
CA PRO A 60 25.50 0.14 14.53
C PRO A 60 24.52 -0.65 13.67
N ALA A 61 23.66 0.01 12.89
CA ALA A 61 22.66 -0.66 12.06
C ALA A 61 23.19 -1.03 10.67
N ALA A 62 24.40 -0.61 10.27
CA ALA A 62 24.91 -0.85 8.93
C ALA A 62 24.94 -2.34 8.60
N ASP A 63 25.55 -3.12 9.50
CA ASP A 63 25.81 -4.55 9.33
C ASP A 63 24.87 -5.44 10.13
N ALA A 64 23.90 -4.87 10.85
CA ALA A 64 22.94 -5.65 11.61
C ALA A 64 22.09 -6.55 10.68
N GLU A 65 22.17 -7.85 10.91
CA GLU A 65 21.43 -8.86 10.16
C GLU A 65 20.00 -9.00 10.67
N ALA A 66 19.05 -9.17 9.75
CA ALA A 66 17.66 -9.45 10.07
C ALA A 66 17.22 -10.76 9.40
N PRO A 67 16.11 -11.37 9.83
CA PRO A 67 15.56 -12.55 9.19
C PRO A 67 15.36 -12.34 7.69
N LYS A 68 15.71 -13.37 6.90
CA LYS A 68 15.46 -13.37 5.46
C LYS A 68 13.98 -13.64 5.23
N VAL A 69 13.32 -12.75 4.49
CA VAL A 69 11.95 -12.99 4.01
C VAL A 69 12.04 -13.82 2.74
N PRO A 70 11.44 -15.03 2.70
CA PRO A 70 11.30 -15.77 1.46
C PRO A 70 10.41 -14.98 0.51
N HIS A 71 10.77 -14.97 -0.77
CA HIS A 71 9.91 -14.41 -1.80
C HIS A 71 8.65 -15.29 -1.91
N LYS A 72 7.49 -14.72 -1.59
CA LYS A 72 6.20 -15.36 -1.83
C LYS A 72 5.66 -14.84 -3.16
N GLU A 73 5.47 -15.74 -4.12
CA GLU A 73 4.78 -15.38 -5.35
C GLU A 73 3.33 -15.01 -5.05
N MET A 74 2.89 -13.91 -5.66
CA MET A 74 1.51 -13.46 -5.53
C MET A 74 0.65 -14.29 -6.48
N ALA A 75 -0.35 -14.97 -5.94
CA ALA A 75 -1.36 -15.61 -6.77
C ALA A 75 -2.17 -14.52 -7.48
N VAL A 76 -2.21 -14.59 -8.81
CA VAL A 76 -2.98 -13.69 -9.66
C VAL A 76 -4.08 -14.47 -10.34
N TRP A 77 -5.23 -13.83 -10.53
CA TRP A 77 -6.33 -14.45 -11.25
C TRP A 77 -6.03 -14.52 -12.74
N ASN A 78 -6.44 -15.63 -13.36
CA ASN A 78 -6.57 -15.69 -14.81
C ASN A 78 -7.87 -15.00 -15.27
N LEU A 79 -8.04 -14.89 -16.59
CA LEU A 79 -9.20 -14.23 -17.17
C LEU A 79 -10.54 -14.89 -16.77
N ASP A 80 -10.59 -16.22 -16.78
CA ASP A 80 -11.82 -16.97 -16.48
C ASP A 80 -12.26 -16.79 -15.01
N GLU A 81 -11.30 -16.74 -14.09
CA GLU A 81 -11.53 -16.47 -12.68
C GLU A 81 -12.07 -15.05 -12.47
N ALA A 82 -11.46 -14.06 -13.12
CA ALA A 82 -11.91 -12.67 -13.05
C ALA A 82 -13.33 -12.48 -13.61
N VAL A 83 -13.62 -13.10 -14.77
CA VAL A 83 -14.96 -13.08 -15.38
C VAL A 83 -15.98 -13.77 -14.49
N ARG A 84 -15.65 -14.93 -13.92
CA ARG A 84 -16.52 -15.66 -13.00
C ARG A 84 -16.83 -14.84 -11.75
N PHE A 85 -15.81 -14.18 -11.17
CA PHE A 85 -15.99 -13.31 -10.02
C PHE A 85 -16.94 -12.14 -10.33
N LEU A 86 -16.73 -11.43 -11.44
CA LEU A 86 -17.60 -10.31 -11.82
C LEU A 86 -19.05 -10.73 -12.04
N LYS A 87 -19.28 -11.93 -12.56
CA LYS A 87 -20.62 -12.49 -12.73
C LYS A 87 -21.29 -12.79 -11.38
N LEU A 88 -20.54 -13.31 -10.41
CA LEU A 88 -21.07 -13.58 -9.06
C LEU A 88 -21.36 -12.29 -8.29
N ALA A 89 -20.60 -11.23 -8.55
CA ALA A 89 -20.74 -9.93 -7.91
C ALA A 89 -21.67 -8.97 -8.67
N GLU A 90 -22.47 -9.43 -9.63
CA GLU A 90 -23.30 -8.56 -10.50
C GLU A 90 -24.36 -7.77 -9.73
N GLU A 91 -24.95 -8.40 -8.71
CA GLU A 91 -25.97 -7.79 -7.84
C GLU A 91 -25.39 -7.17 -6.55
N ASP A 92 -24.07 -7.17 -6.39
CA ASP A 92 -23.40 -6.59 -5.22
C ASP A 92 -23.29 -5.07 -5.36
N ASP A 93 -23.52 -4.32 -4.28
CA ASP A 93 -23.40 -2.85 -4.27
C ASP A 93 -22.00 -2.36 -4.70
N LEU A 94 -20.97 -3.20 -4.51
CA LEU A 94 -19.58 -2.92 -4.89
C LEU A 94 -19.23 -3.41 -6.30
N HIS A 95 -20.18 -3.93 -7.09
CA HIS A 95 -19.94 -4.43 -8.44
C HIS A 95 -19.08 -3.49 -9.29
N ILE A 96 -19.43 -2.20 -9.33
CA ILE A 96 -18.71 -1.18 -10.10
C ILE A 96 -17.29 -0.97 -9.60
N ALA A 97 -17.05 -1.09 -8.29
CA ALA A 97 -15.70 -0.98 -7.74
C ALA A 97 -14.83 -2.15 -8.22
N PHE A 98 -15.37 -3.37 -8.23
CA PHE A 98 -14.67 -4.55 -8.75
C PHE A 98 -14.41 -4.47 -10.26
N LEU A 99 -15.42 -4.04 -11.03
CA LEU A 99 -15.31 -3.85 -12.47
C LEU A 99 -14.21 -2.85 -12.82
N LEU A 100 -14.18 -1.70 -12.12
CA LEU A 100 -13.13 -0.70 -12.30
C LEU A 100 -11.75 -1.28 -11.95
N ALA A 101 -11.60 -2.00 -10.84
CA ALA A 101 -10.32 -2.60 -10.46
C ALA A 101 -9.76 -3.51 -11.55
N LEU A 102 -10.61 -4.37 -12.13
CA LEU A 102 -10.21 -5.35 -13.15
C LEU A 102 -10.00 -4.73 -14.54
N THR A 103 -10.74 -3.68 -14.90
CA THR A 103 -10.70 -3.12 -16.27
C THR A 103 -9.80 -1.90 -16.42
N THR A 104 -9.42 -1.25 -15.31
CA THR A 104 -8.64 0.00 -15.34
C THR A 104 -7.30 -0.08 -14.60
N GLY A 105 -7.12 -1.12 -13.75
CA GLY A 105 -5.95 -1.23 -12.88
C GLY A 105 -5.85 -0.12 -11.82
N MET A 106 -6.95 0.59 -11.55
CA MET A 106 -6.98 1.61 -10.50
C MET A 106 -6.73 1.01 -9.12
N ARG A 107 -6.05 1.78 -8.26
CA ARG A 107 -5.89 1.41 -6.86
C ARG A 107 -7.22 1.55 -6.13
N GLN A 108 -7.44 0.72 -5.11
CA GLN A 108 -8.66 0.77 -4.29
C GLN A 108 -8.99 2.20 -3.81
N SER A 109 -7.99 2.94 -3.32
CA SER A 109 -8.19 4.33 -2.87
C SER A 109 -8.60 5.29 -3.99
N GLU A 110 -8.18 5.04 -5.23
CA GLU A 110 -8.56 5.83 -6.40
C GLU A 110 -10.01 5.52 -6.80
N ILE A 111 -10.41 4.24 -6.76
CA ILE A 111 -11.77 3.78 -7.07
C ILE A 111 -12.76 4.36 -6.05
N LEU A 112 -12.46 4.21 -4.76
CA LEU A 112 -13.30 4.73 -3.67
C LEU A 112 -13.32 6.27 -3.62
N GLY A 113 -12.33 6.93 -4.20
CA GLY A 113 -12.29 8.39 -4.33
C GLY A 113 -12.93 8.91 -5.62
N LEU A 114 -13.37 8.06 -6.55
CA LEU A 114 -13.89 8.48 -7.84
C LEU A 114 -15.24 9.21 -7.67
N ARG A 115 -15.44 10.27 -8.47
CA ARG A 115 -16.72 11.01 -8.50
C ARG A 115 -17.31 10.93 -9.89
N TRP A 116 -18.64 10.97 -9.97
CA TRP A 116 -19.36 10.99 -11.25
C TRP A 116 -18.91 12.13 -12.18
N LYS A 117 -18.62 13.32 -11.63
CA LYS A 117 -18.13 14.47 -12.41
C LYS A 117 -16.74 14.26 -13.05
N ASP A 118 -15.99 13.25 -12.60
CA ASP A 118 -14.67 12.93 -13.16
C ASP A 118 -14.77 11.88 -14.29
N ILE A 119 -16.00 11.42 -14.62
CA ILE A 119 -16.30 10.51 -15.73
C ILE A 119 -16.93 11.30 -16.87
N ASP A 120 -16.37 11.11 -18.05
CA ASP A 120 -16.83 11.68 -19.31
C ASP A 120 -17.48 10.56 -20.13
N PHE A 121 -18.82 10.55 -20.13
CA PHE A 121 -19.58 9.45 -20.74
C PHE A 121 -19.64 9.52 -22.26
N ASP A 122 -19.35 10.68 -22.83
CA ASP A 122 -19.36 10.94 -24.27
C ASP A 122 -18.01 10.51 -24.86
N GLU A 123 -16.92 10.94 -24.24
CA GLU A 123 -15.57 10.55 -24.65
C GLU A 123 -15.17 9.14 -24.16
N GLY A 124 -15.95 8.55 -23.25
CA GLY A 124 -15.67 7.22 -22.69
C GLY A 124 -14.38 7.19 -21.86
N ILE A 125 -14.13 8.24 -21.07
CA ILE A 125 -12.93 8.35 -20.25
C ILE A 125 -13.27 8.65 -18.78
N LEU A 126 -12.40 8.23 -17.86
CA LEU A 126 -12.42 8.70 -16.48
C LEU A 126 -11.11 9.37 -16.11
N ARG A 127 -11.18 10.31 -15.17
CA ARG A 127 -10.02 11.06 -14.70
C ARG A 127 -9.77 10.77 -13.22
N VAL A 128 -8.59 10.24 -12.90
CA VAL A 128 -8.20 10.00 -11.49
C VAL A 128 -7.74 11.32 -10.89
N ARG A 129 -8.58 11.94 -10.06
CA ARG A 129 -8.36 13.28 -9.50
C ARG A 129 -8.12 13.33 -8.00
N GLN A 130 -8.53 12.30 -7.27
CA GLN A 130 -8.39 12.23 -5.82
C GLN A 130 -8.37 10.77 -5.36
N THR A 131 -8.01 10.55 -4.10
CA THR A 131 -8.05 9.24 -3.46
C THR A 131 -8.70 9.33 -2.10
N LEU A 132 -9.38 8.27 -1.66
CA LEU A 132 -9.82 8.13 -0.27
C LEU A 132 -8.61 7.77 0.63
N SER A 133 -8.49 8.41 1.79
CA SER A 133 -7.49 8.10 2.80
C SER A 133 -7.60 6.65 3.28
N HIS A 134 -6.51 6.09 3.80
CA HIS A 134 -6.48 4.70 4.23
C HIS A 134 -7.47 4.40 5.39
N ASP A 135 -7.73 5.38 6.25
CA ASP A 135 -8.72 5.29 7.32
C ASP A 135 -10.16 5.59 6.85
N GLY A 136 -10.36 5.89 5.57
CA GLY A 136 -11.66 6.13 4.96
C GLY A 136 -12.30 7.48 5.29
N LYS A 137 -11.59 8.38 5.98
CA LYS A 137 -12.18 9.61 6.53
C LYS A 137 -12.07 10.83 5.64
N GLU A 138 -11.08 10.87 4.75
CA GLU A 138 -10.73 12.07 4.01
C GLU A 138 -10.53 11.80 2.53
N LEU A 139 -11.06 12.69 1.69
CA LEU A 139 -10.72 12.73 0.28
C LEU A 139 -9.46 13.57 0.11
N ILE A 140 -8.38 12.94 -0.35
CA ILE A 140 -7.10 13.57 -0.59
C ILE A 140 -7.08 14.05 -2.04
N GLN A 141 -7.30 15.35 -2.21
CA GLN A 141 -7.12 16.07 -3.46
C GLN A 141 -5.66 16.48 -3.60
N ASP A 142 -4.84 15.52 -3.97
CA ASP A 142 -3.55 15.75 -4.60
C ASP A 142 -2.96 14.38 -4.78
N THR A 143 -3.07 13.88 -6.00
CA THR A 143 -2.16 12.83 -6.40
C THR A 143 -0.77 13.48 -6.29
N LYS A 144 0.05 13.08 -5.31
CA LYS A 144 1.24 13.79 -4.77
C LYS A 144 2.28 14.29 -5.79
N THR A 145 2.10 14.02 -7.09
CA THR A 145 2.84 14.62 -8.21
C THR A 145 1.91 14.77 -9.43
N LYS A 146 2.24 15.67 -10.38
CA LYS A 146 1.56 15.75 -11.69
C LYS A 146 1.50 14.42 -12.45
N SER A 147 2.37 13.46 -12.13
CA SER A 147 2.42 12.13 -12.77
C SER A 147 1.28 11.19 -12.38
N SER A 148 0.63 11.42 -11.24
CA SER A 148 -0.38 10.50 -10.71
C SER A 148 -1.81 10.86 -11.09
N ALA A 149 -2.04 12.08 -11.60
CA ALA A 149 -3.30 12.46 -12.23
C ALA A 149 -3.28 11.92 -13.67
N ARG A 150 -4.13 10.93 -13.94
CA ARG A 150 -4.20 10.27 -15.25
C ARG A 150 -5.62 10.17 -15.75
N THR A 151 -5.75 10.14 -17.08
CA THR A 151 -6.99 9.80 -17.77
C THR A 151 -6.91 8.35 -18.20
N ILE A 152 -7.99 7.59 -17.98
CA ILE A 152 -8.11 6.19 -18.38
C ILE A 152 -9.26 6.08 -19.37
N THR A 153 -9.00 5.50 -20.54
CA THR A 153 -10.04 5.16 -21.50
C THR A 153 -10.80 3.94 -21.03
N LEU A 154 -12.13 4.03 -21.08
CA LEU A 154 -13.04 2.97 -20.67
C LEU A 154 -13.40 2.10 -21.87
N ILE A 155 -13.39 0.79 -21.67
CA ILE A 155 -13.98 -0.13 -22.64
C ILE A 155 -15.51 0.03 -22.62
N ALA A 156 -16.15 -0.23 -23.76
CA ALA A 156 -17.60 -0.05 -23.93
C ALA A 156 -18.43 -0.69 -22.81
N ARG A 157 -18.09 -1.94 -22.45
CA ARG A 157 -18.79 -2.66 -21.37
C ARG A 157 -18.72 -1.92 -20.02
N THR A 158 -17.53 -1.46 -19.62
CA THR A 158 -17.35 -0.71 -18.38
C THR A 158 -18.12 0.60 -18.40
N LEU A 159 -18.14 1.29 -19.55
CA LEU A 159 -18.88 2.52 -19.73
C LEU A 159 -20.39 2.31 -19.58
N ASP A 160 -20.93 1.23 -20.17
CA ASP A 160 -22.35 0.89 -20.09
C ASP A 160 -22.77 0.58 -18.65
N ASP A 161 -21.97 -0.18 -17.91
CA ASP A 161 -22.28 -0.51 -16.52
C ASP A 161 -22.17 0.71 -15.59
N LEU A 162 -21.20 1.62 -15.85
CA LEU A 162 -21.14 2.91 -15.17
C LEU A 162 -22.37 3.78 -15.46
N LYS A 163 -22.86 3.80 -16.72
CA LYS A 163 -24.09 4.52 -17.09
C LYS A 163 -25.31 3.97 -16.38
N LYS A 164 -25.41 2.64 -16.22
CA LYS A 164 -26.51 2.01 -15.45
C LYS A 164 -26.44 2.41 -13.99
N GLN A 165 -25.27 2.34 -13.37
CA GLN A 165 -25.10 2.70 -11.96
C GLN A 165 -25.38 4.18 -11.68
N HIS A 166 -25.00 5.09 -12.58
CA HIS A 166 -25.27 6.53 -12.41
C HIS A 166 -26.77 6.88 -12.45
N LYS A 167 -27.60 6.03 -13.07
CA LYS A 167 -29.05 6.23 -13.19
C LYS A 167 -29.85 5.58 -12.05
N LYS A 168 -29.23 4.71 -11.26
CA LYS A 168 -29.83 4.13 -10.05
C LYS A 168 -29.84 5.18 -8.94
#